data_AF-A0A496UV00-F1
#
_entry.id   AF-A0A496UV00-F1
#
_cell.length_a   1.000
_cell.length_b   1.000
_cell.length_c   1.000
_cell.angle_alpha   90.00
_cell.angle_beta   90.00
_cell.angle_gamma   90.00
#
_symmetry.space_group_name_H-M   'P 1'
#
loop_
_entity.id
_entity.type
_entity.pdbx_description
1 polymer ?
#
loop_
_entity_poly.entity_id
_entity_poly.type
_entity_poly.pdbx_seq_one_letter_code
_entity_poly.pdbx_strand_id
1 'polypeptide(L)' 'SPMEFVRRRRLLAIRQRLEDPHETRTVADVITSHGIGNPGRFAGVYREVCGESPSETAAKVRGTRKKTGQG' A
#
# COMPACT_ATOMS: atom_id res chain seq x y z
N SER A 1 -1.85 -3.71 -22.25
CA SER A 1 -0.47 -4.04 -22.73
C SER A 1 0.35 -4.81 -21.69
N PRO A 2 1.40 -5.58 -22.06
CA PRO A 2 2.23 -6.35 -21.12
C PRO A 2 2.79 -5.51 -19.96
N MET A 3 3.08 -4.24 -20.23
CA MET A 3 3.51 -3.24 -19.26
C MET A 3 2.46 -2.98 -18.16
N GLU A 4 1.17 -2.96 -18.48
CA GLU A 4 0.10 -2.80 -17.49
C GLU A 4 0.00 -4.00 -16.56
N PHE A 5 0.22 -5.21 -17.08
CA PHE A 5 0.21 -6.41 -16.26
C PHE A 5 1.35 -6.40 -15.23
N VAL A 6 2.56 -6.02 -15.64
CA VAL A 6 3.70 -5.84 -14.72
C VAL A 6 3.39 -4.75 -13.69
N ARG A 7 2.80 -3.63 -14.13
CA ARG A 7 2.43 -2.51 -13.26
C ARG A 7 1.38 -2.92 -12.22
N ARG A 8 0.36 -3.68 -12.63
CA ARG A 8 -0.67 -4.23 -11.75
C ARG A 8 -0.09 -5.24 -10.77
N ARG A 9 0.85 -6.08 -11.21
CA ARG A 9 1.54 -7.04 -10.32
C ARG A 9 2.37 -6.33 -9.25
N ARG A 10 3.07 -5.25 -9.60
CA ARG A 10 3.80 -4.41 -8.62
C ARG A 10 2.85 -3.73 -7.63
N LEU A 11 1.72 -3.21 -8.10
CA LEU A 11 0.67 -2.64 -7.25
C LEU A 11 0.16 -3.65 -6.22
N LEU A 12 -0.15 -4.87 -6.65
CA LEU A 12 -0.61 -5.94 -5.77
C LEU A 12 0.47 -6.42 -4.78
N ALA A 13 1.74 -6.41 -5.17
CA ALA A 13 2.84 -6.75 -4.27
C ALA A 13 2.99 -5.70 -3.14
N ILE A 14 2.91 -4.42 -3.48
CA ILE A 14 2.94 -3.32 -2.49
C ILE A 14 1.70 -3.39 -1.60
N ARG A 15 0.51 -3.60 -2.19
CA ARG A 15 -0.73 -3.77 -1.43
C ARG A 15 -0.63 -4.88 -0.39
N GLN A 16 -0.16 -6.07 -0.76
CA GLN A 16 0.03 -7.18 0.18
C GLN A 16 0.96 -6.83 1.33
N ARG A 17 2.00 -6.02 1.09
CA ARG A 17 2.88 -5.53 2.16
C ARG A 17 2.21 -4.51 3.07
N LEU A 18 1.38 -3.63 2.52
CA LEU A 18 0.62 -2.66 3.32
C LEU A 18 -0.51 -3.34 4.11
N GLU A 19 -1.04 -4.45 3.61
CA GLU A 19 -2.01 -5.31 4.29
C GLU A 19 -1.38 -6.20 5.37
N ASP A 20 -0.05 -6.35 5.36
CA ASP A 20 0.67 -7.17 6.32
C ASP A 20 0.75 -6.48 7.70
N PRO A 21 0.20 -7.08 8.76
CA PRO A 21 0.23 -6.50 10.10
C PRO A 21 1.60 -6.63 10.77
N HIS A 22 2.60 -7.26 10.18
CA HIS A 22 3.97 -7.23 10.69
C HIS A 22 4.81 -6.15 9.99
N GLU A 23 4.28 -5.50 8.96
CA GLU A 23 4.93 -4.39 8.29
C GLU A 23 5.00 -3.16 9.20
N THR A 24 6.19 -2.91 9.72
CA THR A 24 6.49 -1.77 10.60
C THR A 24 6.87 -0.54 9.79
N ARG A 25 7.28 -0.73 8.54
CA ARG A 25 7.72 0.33 7.63
C ARG A 25 6.57 1.24 7.25
N THR A 26 6.91 2.49 6.91
CA THR A 26 5.91 3.45 6.43
C THR A 26 5.51 3.14 5.00
N VAL A 27 4.36 3.64 4.57
CA VAL A 27 3.91 3.49 3.17
C VAL A 27 4.97 3.99 2.19
N ALA A 28 5.62 5.13 2.50
CA ALA A 28 6.71 5.66 1.68
C ALA A 28 7.90 4.71 1.60
N ASP A 29 8.29 4.09 2.71
CA ASP A 29 9.43 3.17 2.78
C ASP A 29 9.16 1.85 2.04
N VAL A 30 7.94 1.31 2.12
CA VAL A 30 7.53 0.15 1.32
C VAL A 30 7.59 0.46 -0.18
N ILE A 31 7.15 1.65 -0.57
CA ILE A 31 7.15 2.13 -1.96
C ILE A 31 8.58 2.31 -2.48
N THR A 32 9.46 2.97 -1.71
CA THR A 32 10.88 3.16 -2.09
C THR A 32 11.63 1.83 -2.14
N SER A 33 11.34 0.89 -1.24
CA SER A 33 11.90 -0.47 -1.26
C SER A 33 11.53 -1.26 -2.53
N HIS A 34 10.46 -0.89 -3.24
CA HIS A 34 10.07 -1.46 -4.54
C HIS A 34 10.63 -0.68 -5.74
N GLY A 35 11.50 0.31 -5.52
CA GLY A 35 12.14 1.11 -6.57
C GLY A 35 11.23 2.21 -7.15
N ILE A 36 10.18 2.61 -6.45
CA ILE A 36 9.29 3.68 -6.88
C ILE A 36 9.81 5.02 -6.34
N GLY A 37 10.35 5.86 -7.22
CA GLY A 37 10.92 7.16 -6.84
C GLY A 37 9.90 8.27 -6.57
N ASN A 38 8.61 8.08 -6.92
CA ASN A 38 7.60 9.14 -6.75
C ASN A 38 6.32 8.62 -6.07
N PRO A 39 6.27 8.62 -4.72
CA PRO A 39 5.15 8.04 -3.96
C PRO A 39 3.81 8.72 -4.24
N GLY A 40 3.77 10.03 -4.49
CA GLY A 40 2.52 10.74 -4.82
C GLY A 40 1.91 10.29 -6.16
N ARG A 41 2.74 10.15 -7.20
CA ARG A 41 2.29 9.64 -8.52
C ARG A 41 1.85 8.19 -8.42
N PHE A 42 2.55 7.39 -7.61
CA PHE A 42 2.15 6.02 -7.33
C PHE A 42 0.81 5.95 -6.60
N ALA A 43 0.59 6.80 -5.59
CA ALA A 43 -0.67 6.84 -4.84
C ALA A 43 -1.87 7.14 -5.74
N GLY A 44 -1.73 8.06 -6.70
CA GLY A 44 -2.79 8.35 -7.68
C GLY A 44 -3.15 7.12 -8.53
N VAL A 45 -2.14 6.43 -9.07
CA VAL A 45 -2.33 5.21 -9.88
C VAL A 45 -2.89 4.07 -9.02
N TYR A 46 -2.40 3.93 -7.79
CA TYR A 46 -2.87 2.92 -6.85
C TYR A 46 -4.35 3.12 -6.53
N ARG A 47 -4.78 4.37 -6.27
CA ARG A 47 -6.18 4.70 -6.00
C ARG A 47 -7.08 4.42 -7.20
N GLU A 48 -6.62 4.72 -8.41
CA GLU A 48 -7.38 4.42 -9.63
C GLU A 48 -7.63 2.91 -9.80
N VAL A 49 -6.64 2.07 -9.44
CA VAL A 49 -6.76 0.61 -9.59
C VAL A 49 -7.44 -0.08 -8.39
N CYS A 50 -7.17 0.37 -7.16
CA CYS A 50 -7.64 -0.27 -5.92
C CYS A 50 -8.85 0.43 -5.28
N GLY A 51 -9.19 1.65 -5.69
CA GLY A 51 -10.28 2.44 -5.12
C GLY A 51 -9.93 3.16 -3.81
N GLU A 52 -8.76 2.91 -3.22
CA GLU A 52 -8.27 3.51 -1.99
C GLU A 52 -6.79 3.85 -2.11
N SER A 53 -6.28 4.77 -1.29
CA SER A 53 -4.87 5.15 -1.28
C SER A 53 -4.02 4.14 -0.50
N PRO A 54 -2.72 3.97 -0.81
CA PRO A 54 -1.87 3.03 -0.08
C PRO A 54 -1.76 3.36 1.42
N SER A 55 -1.83 4.65 1.79
CA SER A 55 -1.92 5.09 3.19
C SER A 55 -3.21 4.65 3.87
N GLU A 56 -4.34 4.61 3.17
CA GLU A 56 -5.63 4.14 3.70
C GLU A 56 -5.58 2.64 3.94
N THR A 57 -5.02 1.86 3.01
CA THR A 57 -4.80 0.41 3.18
C THR A 57 -3.95 0.12 4.42
N ALA A 58 -2.80 0.80 4.57
CA ALA A 58 -1.95 0.65 5.75
C ALA A 58 -2.63 1.14 7.04
N ALA A 59 -3.40 2.23 6.97
CA ALA A 59 -4.15 2.77 8.10
C ALA A 59 -5.27 1.82 8.56
N LYS A 60 -5.95 1.12 7.65
CA LYS A 60 -6.94 0.09 8.00
C LYS A 60 -6.29 -1.02 8.81
N VAL A 61 -5.16 -1.56 8.35
CA VAL A 61 -4.46 -2.66 9.04
C VAL A 61 -3.95 -2.23 10.42
N ARG A 62 -3.36 -1.03 10.49
CA ARG A 62 -2.89 -0.44 11.76
C ARG A 62 -4.04 -0.04 12.69
N GLY A 63 -5.16 0.41 12.14
CA GLY A 63 -6.37 0.83 12.85
C GLY A 63 -7.18 -0.37 13.39
N THR A 64 -7.16 -1.51 12.70
CA THR A 64 -7.75 -2.76 13.19
C THR A 64 -7.10 -3.20 14.50
N ARG A 65 -5.79 -2.95 14.72
CA ARG A 65 -5.15 -3.19 16.03
C ARG A 65 -5.62 -2.25 17.15
N LYS A 66 -6.22 -1.10 16.83
CA LYS A 66 -6.66 -0.11 17.81
C LYS A 66 -8.10 -0.31 18.30
N LYS A 67 -8.85 -1.28 17.76
CA LYS A 67 -10.29 -1.46 18.06
C LYS A 67 -10.63 -2.61 19.01
N THR A 68 -9.64 -3.17 19.72
CA THR A 68 -9.85 -4.33 20.60
C THR A 68 -9.30 -4.17 22.04
N GLY A 69 -9.04 -2.94 22.49
CA GLY A 69 -8.40 -2.72 23.80
C GLY A 69 -8.74 -1.39 24.47
N GLN A 70 -10.00 -0.96 24.42
CA GLN A 70 -10.49 0.09 25.32
C GLN A 70 -11.87 -0.32 25.83
N GLY A 71 -11.86 -1.00 26.97
CA GLY A 71 -12.98 -1.39 27.81
C GLY A 71 -12.46 -1.48 29.24
#